data_AF-A0A4Y7SD44-F1
#
_entry.id   AF-A0A4Y7SD44-F1
#
_cell.length_a   1.000
_cell.length_b   1.000
_cell.length_c   1.000
_cell.angle_alpha   90.00
_cell.angle_beta   90.00
_cell.angle_gamma   90.00
#
_symmetry.space_group_name_H-M   'P 1'
#
loop_
_entity.id
_entity.type
_entity.pdbx_description
1 polymer ?
#
loop_
_entity_poly.entity_id
_entity_poly.type
_entity_poly.pdbx_seq_one_letter_code
_entity_poly.pdbx_strand_id
1 'polypeptide(L)'
;MIESARWLHCNQYDLAQQALMNLKVLDKYSKLEELTNQDTRAVISIWNTNAQGQRDSQLTWIWKIHVPSSNPNVADKYVQDYELWLYRVNWICARSQVDRWTKEVTMLWSEMDWFVCFCRHRHVRATGWAVDGVTPGHSVYAYRQANMWYHLGCYTAREFEKKSGVAIVVYCSLLVLHH
;
A
#
# COMPACT_ATOMS: atom_id res chain seq x y z
N MET A 1 -6.69 7.04 -13.51
CA MET A 1 -5.67 6.04 -13.92
C MET A 1 -6.24 4.63 -13.99
N ILE A 2 -6.95 4.15 -12.95
CA ILE A 2 -7.57 2.81 -12.93
C ILE A 2 -8.71 2.67 -13.97
N GLU A 3 -9.55 3.69 -14.13
CA GLU A 3 -10.66 3.67 -15.11
C GLU A 3 -10.17 3.65 -16.57
N SER A 4 -9.06 4.34 -16.85
CA SER A 4 -8.45 4.38 -18.18
C SER A 4 -7.89 3.02 -18.59
N ALA A 5 -7.27 2.29 -17.65
CA ALA A 5 -6.78 0.94 -17.88
C ALA A 5 -7.92 -0.07 -18.09
N ARG A 6 -9.01 0.05 -17.29
CA ARG A 6 -10.21 -0.78 -17.45
C ARG A 6 -10.79 -0.65 -18.86
N TRP A 7 -10.95 0.58 -19.33
CA TRP A 7 -11.51 0.86 -20.65
C TRP A 7 -10.67 0.24 -21.78
N LEU A 8 -9.34 0.33 -21.69
CA LEU A 8 -8.43 -0.21 -22.72
C LEU A 8 -8.57 -1.73 -22.88
N HIS A 9 -8.65 -2.46 -21.75
CA HIS A 9 -8.83 -3.92 -21.79
C HIS A 9 -10.21 -4.34 -22.30
N CYS A 10 -11.28 -3.61 -21.94
CA CYS A 10 -12.62 -3.85 -22.47
C CYS A 10 -12.65 -3.66 -23.98
N ASN A 11 -12.12 -2.53 -24.46
CA ASN A 11 -12.09 -2.22 -25.88
C ASN A 11 -11.24 -3.24 -26.68
N GLN A 12 -10.13 -3.70 -26.11
CA GLN A 12 -9.32 -4.75 -26.74
C GLN A 12 -10.08 -6.08 -26.86
N TYR A 13 -10.89 -6.42 -25.85
CA TYR A 13 -11.77 -7.59 -25.91
C TYR A 13 -12.84 -7.44 -26.99
N ASP A 14 -13.50 -6.29 -27.06
CA ASP A 14 -14.55 -6.02 -28.04
C ASP A 14 -14.01 -6.11 -29.47
N LEU A 15 -12.81 -5.57 -29.72
CA LEU A 15 -12.13 -5.70 -31.02
C LEU A 15 -11.82 -7.15 -31.38
N ALA A 16 -11.37 -7.95 -30.42
CA ALA A 16 -11.10 -9.37 -30.63
C ALA A 16 -12.40 -10.16 -30.91
N GLN A 17 -13.48 -9.84 -30.21
CA GLN A 17 -14.79 -10.45 -30.42
C GLN A 17 -15.34 -10.10 -31.82
N GLN A 18 -15.22 -8.83 -32.24
CA GLN A 18 -15.57 -8.41 -33.60
C GLN A 18 -14.74 -9.13 -34.66
N ALA A 19 -13.44 -9.32 -34.43
CA ALA A 19 -12.60 -10.11 -35.32
C ALA A 19 -13.07 -11.58 -35.43
N LEU A 20 -13.47 -12.20 -34.31
CA LEU A 20 -14.01 -13.56 -34.29
C LEU A 20 -15.37 -13.67 -35.00
N MET A 21 -16.23 -12.66 -34.85
CA MET A 21 -17.48 -12.54 -35.60
C MET A 21 -17.22 -12.45 -37.10
N ASN A 22 -16.26 -11.62 -37.52
CA ASN A 22 -15.87 -11.48 -38.92
C ASN A 22 -15.32 -12.78 -39.51
N LEU A 23 -14.58 -13.55 -38.71
CA LEU A 23 -14.06 -14.87 -39.09
C LEU A 23 -15.11 -15.99 -39.03
N LYS A 24 -16.33 -15.73 -38.52
CA LYS A 24 -17.41 -16.71 -38.33
C LYS A 24 -17.02 -17.91 -37.45
N VAL A 25 -16.09 -17.71 -36.51
CA VAL A 25 -15.62 -18.77 -35.58
C VAL A 25 -16.25 -18.60 -34.19
N LEU A 26 -17.08 -17.58 -33.99
CA LEU A 26 -17.65 -17.27 -32.67
C LEU A 26 -18.43 -18.46 -32.08
N ASP A 27 -19.17 -19.23 -32.89
CA ASP A 27 -19.91 -20.42 -32.45
C ASP A 27 -19.03 -21.49 -31.80
N LYS A 28 -17.76 -21.57 -32.18
CA LYS A 28 -16.79 -22.49 -31.57
C LYS A 28 -16.39 -22.06 -30.15
N TYR A 29 -16.58 -20.78 -29.83
CA TYR A 29 -16.22 -20.17 -28.56
C TYR A 29 -17.44 -19.59 -27.85
N SER A 30 -18.47 -20.42 -27.65
CA SER A 30 -19.71 -20.06 -26.92
C SER A 30 -19.51 -19.56 -25.48
N LYS A 31 -18.29 -19.67 -24.94
CA LYS A 31 -17.89 -19.17 -23.62
C LYS A 31 -17.61 -17.67 -23.60
N LEU A 32 -17.46 -17.04 -24.77
CA LEU A 32 -17.12 -15.62 -24.92
C LEU A 32 -18.40 -14.83 -25.15
N GLU A 33 -19.04 -14.39 -24.06
CA GLU A 33 -20.24 -13.54 -24.11
C GLU A 33 -19.87 -12.07 -24.38
N GLU A 34 -20.84 -11.25 -24.77
CA GLU A 34 -20.63 -9.80 -24.92
C GLU A 34 -20.31 -9.15 -23.56
N LEU A 35 -19.30 -8.28 -23.56
CA LEU A 35 -18.81 -7.64 -22.35
C LEU A 35 -19.65 -6.40 -22.03
N THR A 36 -20.43 -6.45 -20.95
CA THR A 36 -21.18 -5.27 -20.49
C THR A 36 -20.39 -4.50 -19.45
N ASN A 37 -20.59 -3.18 -19.36
CA ASN A 37 -19.98 -2.35 -18.30
C ASN A 37 -20.31 -2.83 -16.87
N GLN A 38 -21.42 -3.56 -16.69
CA GLN A 38 -21.79 -4.16 -15.42
C GLN A 38 -20.90 -5.36 -15.07
N ASP A 39 -20.35 -6.07 -16.08
CA ASP A 39 -19.55 -7.28 -15.87
C ASP A 39 -18.16 -6.99 -15.29
N THR A 40 -17.64 -5.80 -15.58
CA THR A 40 -16.34 -5.32 -15.07
C THR A 40 -16.46 -4.56 -13.75
N ARG A 41 -17.67 -4.49 -13.18
CA ARG A 41 -17.87 -3.89 -11.86
C ARG A 41 -17.15 -4.75 -10.83
N ALA A 42 -16.32 -4.11 -10.02
CA ALA A 42 -15.66 -4.80 -8.91
C ALA A 42 -16.72 -5.42 -8.00
N VAL A 43 -16.57 -6.71 -7.71
CA VAL A 43 -17.42 -7.42 -6.78
C VAL A 43 -17.16 -6.87 -5.38
N ILE A 44 -18.15 -6.18 -4.82
CA ILE A 44 -18.03 -5.46 -3.54
C ILE A 44 -17.85 -6.46 -2.38
N SER A 45 -18.32 -7.70 -2.51
CA SER A 45 -18.20 -8.75 -1.48
C SER A 45 -16.75 -9.10 -1.13
N ILE A 46 -15.81 -8.93 -2.08
CA ILE A 46 -14.38 -9.12 -1.84
C ILE A 46 -13.86 -8.04 -0.87
N TRP A 47 -14.41 -6.83 -0.94
CA TRP A 47 -13.99 -5.68 -0.14
C TRP A 47 -14.76 -5.55 1.17
N ASN A 48 -16.00 -6.05 1.25
CA ASN A 48 -16.81 -6.07 2.46
C ASN A 48 -17.47 -7.45 2.66
N THR A 49 -16.71 -8.36 3.26
CA THR A 49 -17.11 -9.77 3.47
C THR A 49 -18.35 -9.92 4.36
N ASN A 50 -18.67 -8.91 5.17
CA ASN A 50 -19.81 -8.92 6.10
C ASN A 50 -21.03 -8.13 5.60
N ALA A 51 -21.03 -7.65 4.35
CA ALA A 51 -22.18 -6.96 3.79
C ALA A 51 -23.38 -7.92 3.66
N GLN A 52 -24.46 -7.61 4.37
CA GLN A 52 -25.70 -8.40 4.38
C GLN A 52 -26.33 -8.43 2.98
N GLY A 53 -26.73 -9.62 2.50
CA GLY A 53 -27.39 -9.79 1.20
C GLY A 53 -26.49 -10.08 -0.01
N GLN A 54 -25.18 -10.22 0.17
CA GLN A 54 -24.25 -10.54 -0.93
C GLN A 54 -24.25 -12.03 -1.36
N ARG A 55 -24.94 -12.93 -0.64
CA ARG A 55 -25.02 -14.35 -1.00
C ARG A 55 -25.71 -14.60 -2.35
N ASP A 56 -26.58 -13.68 -2.77
CA ASP A 56 -27.32 -13.76 -4.04
C ASP A 56 -26.74 -12.91 -5.18
N SER A 57 -25.68 -12.13 -4.94
CA SER A 57 -25.04 -11.39 -6.03
C SER A 57 -24.25 -12.36 -6.89
N GLN A 58 -24.88 -12.83 -7.98
CA GLN A 58 -24.20 -13.69 -8.93
C GLN A 58 -22.98 -12.96 -9.52
N LEU A 59 -21.83 -13.62 -9.48
CA LEU A 59 -20.64 -13.18 -10.21
C LEU A 59 -20.97 -13.08 -11.71
N THR A 60 -20.39 -12.08 -12.36
CA THR A 60 -20.54 -11.89 -13.81
C THR A 60 -19.82 -13.00 -14.55
N TRP A 61 -20.24 -13.30 -15.78
CA TRP A 61 -19.83 -14.50 -16.52
C TRP A 61 -18.31 -14.62 -16.69
N ILE A 62 -17.59 -13.49 -16.74
CA ILE A 62 -16.12 -13.42 -16.81
C ILE A 62 -15.46 -14.10 -15.61
N TRP A 63 -16.09 -14.02 -14.43
CA TRP A 63 -15.60 -14.60 -13.18
C TRP A 63 -16.23 -15.97 -12.87
N LYS A 64 -17.24 -16.39 -13.65
CA LYS A 64 -17.83 -17.72 -13.53
C LYS A 64 -16.93 -18.72 -14.26
N ILE A 65 -16.55 -19.79 -13.59
CA ILE A 65 -15.89 -20.91 -14.26
C ILE A 65 -16.95 -21.71 -15.02
N HIS A 66 -16.76 -21.79 -16.34
CA HIS A 66 -17.53 -22.72 -17.16
C HIS A 66 -17.05 -24.15 -16.93
N VAL A 67 -17.75 -24.91 -16.09
CA VAL A 67 -17.44 -26.32 -15.89
C VAL A 67 -18.18 -27.15 -16.93
N PRO A 68 -17.48 -27.96 -17.75
CA PRO A 68 -18.15 -28.83 -18.71
C PRO A 68 -19.05 -29.81 -17.96
N SER A 69 -20.33 -29.83 -18.33
CA SER A 69 -21.43 -30.55 -17.65
C SER A 69 -21.35 -32.08 -17.73
N SER A 70 -20.19 -32.66 -18.07
CA SER A 70 -20.09 -34.09 -18.37
C SER A 70 -20.25 -34.98 -17.13
N ASN A 71 -20.18 -34.43 -15.92
CA ASN A 71 -20.56 -35.11 -14.68
C ASN A 71 -20.82 -34.10 -13.55
N PRO A 72 -22.04 -34.01 -12.99
CA PRO A 72 -22.38 -33.02 -11.96
C PRO A 72 -21.50 -33.12 -10.71
N ASN A 73 -21.15 -34.34 -10.27
CA ASN A 73 -20.25 -34.56 -9.13
C ASN A 73 -18.81 -34.04 -9.36
N VAL A 74 -18.37 -34.03 -10.61
CA VAL A 74 -17.05 -33.49 -10.99
C VAL A 74 -17.12 -31.97 -11.08
N ALA A 75 -18.25 -31.45 -11.57
CA ALA A 75 -18.47 -30.01 -11.66
C ALA A 75 -18.47 -29.32 -10.29
N ASP A 76 -19.19 -29.89 -9.32
CA ASP A 76 -19.27 -29.36 -7.96
C ASP A 76 -17.89 -29.32 -7.27
N LYS A 77 -17.06 -30.34 -7.50
CA LYS A 77 -15.69 -30.38 -6.97
C LYS A 77 -14.79 -29.30 -7.57
N TYR A 78 -14.86 -29.05 -8.88
CA TYR A 78 -14.07 -28.01 -9.53
C TYR A 78 -14.47 -26.60 -9.08
N VAL A 79 -15.78 -26.34 -8.93
CA VAL A 79 -16.28 -25.06 -8.41
C VAL A 79 -15.80 -24.88 -6.96
N GLN A 80 -15.93 -25.92 -6.13
CA GLN A 80 -15.52 -25.87 -4.73
C GLN A 80 -14.00 -25.67 -4.56
N ASP A 81 -13.17 -26.36 -5.36
CA ASP A 81 -11.72 -26.22 -5.33
C ASP A 81 -11.27 -24.81 -5.77
N TYR A 82 -11.96 -24.23 -6.76
CA TYR A 82 -11.67 -22.87 -7.23
C TYR A 82 -12.13 -21.78 -6.26
N GLU A 83 -13.33 -21.89 -5.71
CA GLU A 83 -13.80 -20.97 -4.67
C GLU A 83 -12.85 -21.01 -3.48
N LEU A 84 -12.45 -22.21 -3.04
CA LEU A 84 -11.46 -22.38 -1.99
C LEU A 84 -10.11 -21.73 -2.34
N TRP A 85 -9.67 -21.84 -3.60
CA TRP A 85 -8.46 -21.15 -4.07
C TRP A 85 -8.61 -19.63 -4.02
N LEU A 86 -9.72 -19.06 -4.51
CA LEU A 86 -9.99 -17.63 -4.45
C LEU A 86 -10.02 -17.10 -3.02
N TYR A 87 -10.69 -17.82 -2.10
CA TYR A 87 -10.71 -17.45 -0.68
C TYR A 87 -9.32 -17.50 -0.06
N ARG A 88 -8.50 -18.52 -0.40
CA ARG A 88 -7.11 -18.62 0.07
C ARG A 88 -6.25 -17.48 -0.44
N VAL A 89 -6.32 -17.16 -1.73
CA VAL A 89 -5.56 -16.05 -2.33
C VAL A 89 -5.96 -14.73 -1.68
N ASN A 90 -7.26 -14.46 -1.55
CA ASN A 90 -7.74 -13.25 -0.88
C ASN A 90 -7.28 -13.18 0.58
N TRP A 91 -7.31 -14.31 1.30
CA TRP A 91 -6.80 -14.38 2.66
C TRP A 91 -5.29 -14.11 2.73
N ILE A 92 -4.49 -14.69 1.83
CA ILE A 92 -3.03 -14.44 1.76
C ILE A 92 -2.76 -12.96 1.45
N CYS A 93 -3.48 -12.36 0.50
CA CYS A 93 -3.34 -10.95 0.16
C CYS A 93 -3.71 -10.04 1.33
N ALA A 94 -4.86 -10.27 1.97
CA ALA A 94 -5.30 -9.52 3.14
C ALA A 94 -4.30 -9.68 4.31
N ARG A 95 -3.80 -10.89 4.55
CA ARG A 95 -2.78 -11.16 5.57
C ARG A 95 -1.48 -10.42 5.25
N SER A 96 -1.02 -10.49 4.01
CA SER A 96 0.18 -9.79 3.54
C SER A 96 0.06 -8.27 3.69
N GLN A 97 -1.14 -7.72 3.48
CA GLN A 97 -1.42 -6.29 3.68
C GLN A 97 -1.35 -5.91 5.16
N VAL A 98 -1.94 -6.72 6.04
CA VAL A 98 -1.83 -6.51 7.50
C VAL A 98 -0.37 -6.61 7.95
N ASP A 99 0.36 -7.62 7.49
CA ASP A 99 1.79 -7.80 7.82
C ASP A 99 2.63 -6.62 7.30
N ARG A 100 2.30 -6.10 6.10
CA ARG A 100 2.92 -4.90 5.54
C ARG A 100 2.62 -3.67 6.39
N TRP A 101 1.37 -3.41 6.74
CA TRP A 101 0.99 -2.26 7.58
C TRP A 101 1.67 -2.32 8.95
N THR A 102 1.76 -3.51 9.54
CA THR A 102 2.45 -3.72 10.81
C THR A 102 3.94 -3.39 10.71
N LYS A 103 4.58 -3.78 9.60
CA LYS A 103 5.98 -3.43 9.31
C LYS A 103 6.15 -1.94 9.04
N GLU A 104 5.26 -1.32 8.28
CA GLU A 104 5.29 0.12 7.98
C GLU A 104 5.17 0.94 9.26
N VAL A 105 4.29 0.57 10.19
CA VAL A 105 4.19 1.23 11.50
C VAL A 105 5.50 1.12 12.27
N THR A 106 6.08 -0.09 12.36
CA THR A 106 7.39 -0.28 13.02
C THR A 106 8.51 0.54 12.36
N MET A 107 8.52 0.58 11.03
CA MET A 107 9.50 1.35 10.26
C MET A 107 9.33 2.86 10.48
N LEU A 108 8.10 3.36 10.48
CA LEU A 108 7.80 4.77 10.77
C LEU A 108 8.29 5.18 12.16
N TRP A 109 8.12 4.34 13.18
CA TRP A 109 8.68 4.62 14.51
C TRP A 109 10.20 4.76 14.46
N SER A 110 10.87 3.82 13.80
CA SER A 110 12.33 3.89 13.64
C SER A 110 12.80 5.12 12.84
N GLU A 111 12.03 5.53 11.82
CA GLU A 111 12.32 6.74 11.03
C GLU A 111 12.14 8.02 11.85
N MET A 112 11.11 8.08 12.71
CA MET A 112 10.90 9.20 13.63
C MET A 112 12.07 9.36 14.60
N ASP A 113 12.53 8.27 15.20
CA ASP A 113 13.71 8.26 16.07
C ASP A 113 14.97 8.67 15.31
N TRP A 114 15.13 8.15 14.09
CA TRP A 114 16.27 8.47 13.24
C TRP A 114 16.29 9.95 12.85
N PHE A 115 15.15 10.56 12.58
CA PHE A 115 15.05 11.98 12.27
C PHE A 115 15.49 12.87 13.46
N VAL A 116 15.09 12.51 14.68
CA VAL A 116 15.53 13.21 15.90
C VAL A 116 17.05 13.07 16.08
N CYS A 117 17.59 11.86 15.89
CA CYS A 117 19.03 11.61 15.92
C CYS A 117 19.79 12.40 14.85
N PHE A 118 19.22 12.50 13.65
CA PHE A 118 19.78 13.27 12.54
C PHE A 118 19.82 14.77 12.88
N CYS A 119 18.75 15.34 13.44
CA CYS A 119 18.73 16.74 13.88
C CYS A 119 19.81 17.01 14.93
N ARG A 120 19.99 16.10 15.89
CA ARG A 120 21.09 16.18 16.88
C ARG A 120 22.46 16.14 16.22
N HIS A 121 22.68 15.20 15.30
CA HIS A 121 23.93 15.10 14.56
C HIS A 121 24.24 16.41 13.79
N ARG A 122 23.21 17.01 13.16
CA ARG A 122 23.33 18.30 12.49
C ARG A 122 23.63 19.45 13.44
N HIS A 123 23.00 19.50 14.61
CA HIS A 123 23.35 20.45 15.67
C HIS A 123 24.82 20.34 16.05
N VAL A 124 25.31 19.15 16.39
CA VAL A 124 26.71 18.93 16.80
C VAL A 124 27.70 19.32 15.70
N ARG A 125 27.37 19.00 14.44
CA ARG A 125 28.22 19.40 13.31
C ARG A 125 28.26 20.92 13.12
N ALA A 126 27.10 21.58 13.22
CA ALA A 126 27.02 23.02 13.09
C ALA A 126 27.70 23.76 14.27
N THR A 127 27.67 23.21 15.48
CA THR A 127 28.47 23.74 16.60
C THR A 127 29.96 23.61 16.35
N GLY A 128 30.42 22.50 15.74
CA GLY A 128 31.82 22.35 15.32
C GLY A 128 32.25 23.43 14.32
N TRP A 129 31.42 23.68 13.29
CA TRP A 129 31.67 24.76 12.33
C TRP A 129 31.74 26.15 12.97
N ALA A 130 31.02 26.37 14.07
CA ALA A 130 31.05 27.63 14.78
C ALA A 130 32.38 27.87 15.50
N VAL A 131 33.01 26.80 16.00
CA VAL A 131 34.34 26.81 16.60
C VAL A 131 35.43 27.00 15.53
N ASP A 132 35.27 26.35 14.38
CA ASP A 132 36.22 26.42 13.25
C ASP A 132 36.05 27.68 12.37
N GLY A 133 35.15 28.59 12.76
CA GLY A 133 34.77 29.75 11.96
C GLY A 133 35.92 30.75 11.79
N VAL A 134 36.36 30.95 10.54
CA VAL A 134 37.46 31.89 10.20
C VAL A 134 37.10 33.35 10.49
N THR A 135 35.82 33.72 10.33
CA THR A 135 35.33 35.07 10.62
C THR A 135 34.23 35.04 11.67
N PRO A 136 34.04 36.14 12.44
CA PRO A 136 32.94 36.24 13.38
C PRO A 136 31.56 36.05 12.73
N GLY A 137 31.41 36.43 11.45
CA GLY A 137 30.17 36.20 10.70
C GLY A 137 29.89 34.71 10.45
N HIS A 138 30.92 33.94 10.10
CA HIS A 138 30.80 32.49 9.91
C HIS A 138 30.43 31.78 11.21
N SER A 139 31.06 32.15 12.34
CA SER A 139 30.74 31.53 13.64
C SER A 139 29.31 31.84 14.08
N VAL A 140 28.87 33.10 13.96
CA VAL A 140 27.48 33.50 14.27
C VAL A 140 26.46 32.76 13.39
N TYR A 141 26.72 32.62 12.09
CA TYR A 141 25.85 31.85 11.21
C TYR A 141 25.78 30.37 11.60
N ALA A 142 26.93 29.76 11.90
CA ALA A 142 27.00 28.36 12.31
C ALA A 142 26.27 28.11 13.65
N TYR A 143 26.40 29.02 14.62
CA TYR A 143 25.61 28.96 15.86
C TYR A 143 24.11 29.07 15.61
N ARG A 144 23.69 29.96 14.70
CA ARG A 144 22.27 30.06 14.30
C ARG A 144 21.76 28.75 13.70
N GLN A 145 22.55 28.12 12.83
CA GLN A 145 22.20 26.82 12.24
C GLN A 145 22.13 25.72 13.29
N ALA A 146 23.10 25.66 14.21
CA ALA A 146 23.07 24.71 15.32
C ALA A 146 21.79 24.85 16.14
N ASN A 147 21.45 26.08 16.55
CA ASN A 147 20.27 26.33 17.36
C ASN A 147 18.97 25.98 16.62
N MET A 148 18.88 26.24 15.31
CA MET A 148 17.76 25.81 14.48
C MET A 148 17.58 24.28 14.51
N TRP A 149 18.65 23.52 14.30
CA TRP A 149 18.60 22.05 14.32
C TRP A 149 18.24 21.50 15.70
N TYR A 150 18.72 22.13 16.77
CA TYR A 150 18.35 21.79 18.14
C TYR A 150 16.85 21.97 18.37
N HIS A 151 16.31 23.15 18.06
CA HIS A 151 14.89 23.44 18.23
C HIS A 151 14.01 22.53 17.38
N LEU A 152 14.40 22.24 16.13
CA LEU A 152 13.67 21.33 15.26
C LEU A 152 13.62 19.92 15.86
N GLY A 153 14.77 19.38 16.30
CA GLY A 153 14.83 18.05 16.92
C GLY A 153 13.99 17.94 18.20
N CYS A 154 14.06 18.96 19.08
CA CYS A 154 13.25 19.01 20.29
C CYS A 154 11.76 19.13 20.00
N TYR A 155 11.38 19.94 19.01
CA TYR A 155 9.99 20.08 18.59
C TYR A 155 9.45 18.77 18.03
N THR A 156 10.16 18.16 17.08
CA THR A 156 9.70 16.92 16.45
C THR A 156 9.63 15.76 17.43
N ALA A 157 10.58 15.64 18.36
CA ALA A 157 10.53 14.60 19.38
C ALA A 157 9.25 14.70 20.24
N ARG A 158 8.89 15.93 20.67
CA ARG A 158 7.65 16.17 21.43
C ARG A 158 6.40 15.87 20.62
N GLU A 159 6.36 16.29 19.35
CA GLU A 159 5.20 16.04 18.49
C GLU A 159 5.04 14.55 18.16
N PHE A 160 6.15 13.84 17.95
CA PHE A 160 6.13 12.41 17.71
C PHE A 160 5.70 11.64 18.96
N GLU A 161 6.19 12.00 20.15
CA GLU A 161 5.74 11.41 21.43
C GLU A 161 4.24 11.58 21.66
N LYS A 162 3.68 12.76 21.37
CA LYS A 162 2.23 13.00 21.44
C LYS A 162 1.42 12.10 20.51
N LYS A 163 1.92 11.85 19.30
CA LYS A 163 1.22 11.05 18.29
C LYS A 163 1.42 9.55 18.46
N SER A 164 2.54 9.13 19.04
CA SER A 164 2.88 7.73 19.27
C SER A 164 2.30 7.17 20.56
N GLY A 165 2.14 8.00 21.59
CA GLY A 165 1.89 7.54 22.95
C GLY A 165 3.08 6.77 23.55
N VAL A 166 4.21 6.71 22.85
CA VAL A 166 5.47 6.08 23.26
C VAL A 166 6.50 7.18 23.43
N ALA A 167 7.13 7.23 24.60
CA ALA A 167 8.21 8.17 24.88
C ALA A 167 9.34 7.94 23.87
N ILE A 168 9.50 8.87 22.93
CA ILE A 168 10.69 8.92 22.09
C ILE A 168 11.78 9.50 22.95
N VAL A 169 12.66 8.63 23.44
CA VAL A 169 13.71 9.00 24.37
C VAL A 169 14.71 9.88 23.63
N VAL A 170 14.49 11.19 23.71
CA VAL A 170 15.57 12.15 23.60
C VAL A 170 16.42 11.91 24.82
N TYR A 171 17.50 11.12 24.70
CA TYR A 171 18.53 11.07 25.73
C TYR A 171 19.13 12.47 25.85
N CYS A 172 18.49 13.29 26.67
CA CYS A 172 18.88 14.62 27.09
C CYS A 172 19.91 14.48 28.21
N SER A 173 20.94 13.67 27.99
CA SER A 173 22.07 13.58 28.89
C SER A 173 23.12 14.55 28.40
N LEU A 174 23.11 15.72 29.02
CA LEU A 174 24.32 16.52 29.25
C LEU A 174 25.40 15.57 29.78
N LEU A 175 26.26 15.06 28.91
CA LEU A 175 27.66 14.87 29.27
C LEU A 175 28.41 16.05 28.67
N VAL A 176 28.17 17.17 29.35
CA VAL A 176 29.17 18.22 29.55
C VAL A 176 30.43 17.49 30.02
N LEU A 177 31.45 17.53 29.16
CA LEU A 177 32.83 17.32 29.54
C LEU A 177 33.10 18.21 30.76
N HIS A 178 33.20 17.58 31.94
CA HIS A 178 33.67 18.22 33.15
C HIS A 178 34.89 17.42 33.64
N HIS A 179 36.02 17.63 32.98
CA HIS A 179 37.31 18.03 33.56
C HIS A 179 38.40 18.10 32.48
#